data_AF-A0A7W8MBS0-F1
#
_entry.id   AF-A0A7W8MBS0-F1
#
_cell.length_a   1.000
_cell.length_b   1.000
_cell.length_c   1.000
_cell.angle_alpha   90.00
_cell.angle_beta   90.00
_cell.angle_gamma   90.00
#
_symmetry.space_group_name_H-M   'P 1'
#
loop_
_entity.id
_entity.type
_entity.pdbx_description
1 polymer ?
#
loop_
_entity_poly.entity_id
_entity_poly.type
_entity_poly.pdbx_seq_one_letter_code
_entity_poly.pdbx_strand_id
1 'polypeptide(L)'
;MNSFRNETLKAVDHLVEIGGFASADEAVLAAIEAWHQTTDDPAERLEAIRQRVRRSIDDPRPSLSIDEVDAALDEIMAEAQSVPGRAAR
;
A
#
# COMPACT_ATOMS: atom_id res chain seq x y z
N MET A 1 1.69 -30.28 21.33
CA MET A 1 1.38 -29.33 20.23
C MET A 1 -0.12 -29.00 20.18
N ASN A 2 -0.77 -28.74 21.34
CA ASN A 2 -2.22 -28.48 21.45
C ASN A 2 -2.56 -27.13 22.13
N SER A 3 -1.56 -26.36 22.57
CA SER A 3 -1.79 -25.16 23.41
C SER A 3 -2.31 -23.96 22.60
N PHE A 4 -1.82 -23.73 21.39
CA PHE A 4 -2.29 -22.64 20.52
C PHE A 4 -3.79 -22.72 20.22
N ARG A 5 -4.31 -23.92 19.96
CA ARG A 5 -5.73 -24.12 19.67
C ARG A 5 -6.61 -23.80 20.89
N ASN A 6 -6.10 -23.96 22.11
CA ASN A 6 -6.86 -23.67 23.33
C ASN A 6 -6.91 -22.17 23.65
N GLU A 7 -5.81 -21.44 23.46
CA GLU A 7 -5.78 -20.00 23.71
C GLU A 7 -6.58 -19.21 22.68
N THR A 8 -6.55 -19.60 21.39
CA THR A 8 -7.38 -18.98 20.35
C THR A 8 -8.87 -19.16 20.62
N LEU A 9 -9.28 -20.36 21.06
CA LEU A 9 -10.69 -20.62 21.41
C LEU A 9 -11.13 -19.77 22.62
N LYS A 10 -10.30 -19.67 23.67
CA LYS A 10 -10.59 -18.78 24.81
C LYS A 10 -10.72 -17.33 24.41
N ALA A 11 -9.88 -16.85 23.48
CA ALA A 11 -9.96 -15.48 23.00
C ALA A 11 -11.28 -15.23 22.24
N VAL A 12 -11.70 -16.17 21.40
CA VAL A 12 -12.99 -16.10 20.69
C VAL A 12 -14.16 -16.14 21.68
N ASP A 13 -14.15 -17.06 22.64
CA ASP A 13 -15.18 -17.15 23.67
C ASP A 13 -15.27 -15.86 24.49
N HIS A 14 -14.13 -15.30 24.89
CA HIS A 14 -14.08 -14.03 25.62
C HIS A 14 -14.68 -12.87 24.82
N LEU A 15 -14.44 -12.80 23.51
CA LEU A 15 -15.00 -11.76 22.63
C LEU A 15 -16.53 -11.87 22.54
N VAL A 16 -17.08 -13.08 22.61
CA VAL A 16 -18.54 -13.30 22.67
C VAL A 16 -19.08 -12.93 24.05
N GLU A 17 -18.40 -13.34 25.13
CA GLU A 17 -18.80 -13.04 26.51
C GLU A 17 -18.91 -11.53 26.79
N ILE A 18 -17.99 -10.72 26.24
CA ILE A 18 -18.04 -9.26 26.39
C ILE A 18 -19.02 -8.59 25.41
N GLY A 19 -19.73 -9.37 24.58
CA GLY A 19 -20.70 -8.88 23.61
C GLY A 19 -20.07 -8.24 22.36
N GLY A 20 -18.79 -8.51 22.07
CA GLY A 20 -18.11 -8.04 20.86
C GLY A 20 -18.62 -8.71 19.58
N PHE A 21 -19.13 -9.94 19.69
CA PHE A 21 -19.80 -10.69 18.62
C PHE A 21 -20.96 -11.50 19.20
N ALA A 22 -22.00 -11.76 18.39
CA ALA A 22 -23.15 -12.55 18.80
C ALA A 22 -22.84 -14.06 18.84
N SER A 23 -21.78 -14.51 18.16
CA SER A 23 -21.33 -15.89 18.17
C SER A 23 -19.84 -16.05 17.85
N ALA A 24 -19.29 -17.22 18.17
CA ALA A 24 -17.92 -17.59 17.82
C ALA A 24 -17.71 -17.66 16.29
N ASP A 25 -18.69 -18.16 15.53
CA ASP A 25 -18.63 -18.24 14.08
C ASP A 25 -18.57 -16.84 13.44
N GLU A 26 -19.34 -15.89 13.97
CA GLU A 26 -19.29 -14.49 13.55
C GLU A 26 -17.92 -13.85 13.84
N ALA A 27 -17.36 -14.08 15.03
CA ALA A 27 -16.03 -13.59 15.40
C ALA A 27 -14.93 -14.13 14.47
N VAL A 28 -15.03 -15.42 14.09
CA VAL A 28 -14.07 -16.05 13.16
C VAL A 28 -14.24 -15.52 11.74
N LEU A 29 -15.48 -15.35 11.26
CA LEU A 29 -15.74 -14.77 9.94
C LEU A 29 -15.21 -13.33 9.84
N ALA A 30 -15.44 -12.52 10.87
CA ALA A 30 -14.90 -11.16 10.94
C ALA A 30 -13.37 -11.12 10.94
N ALA A 31 -12.71 -12.08 11.62
CA ALA A 31 -11.25 -12.20 11.60
C ALA A 31 -10.72 -12.58 10.20
N ILE A 32 -11.43 -13.46 9.49
CA ILE A 32 -11.08 -13.84 8.11
C ILE A 32 -11.24 -12.64 7.17
N GLU A 33 -12.34 -11.90 7.28
CA GLU A 33 -12.59 -10.70 6.47
C GLU A 33 -11.53 -9.61 6.71
N ALA A 34 -11.20 -9.34 7.98
CA ALA A 34 -10.13 -8.41 8.34
C ALA A 34 -8.76 -8.85 7.80
N TRP A 35 -8.49 -10.16 7.78
CA TRP A 35 -7.27 -10.70 7.20
C TRP A 35 -7.21 -10.54 5.68
N HIS A 36 -8.32 -10.76 4.97
CA HIS A 36 -8.41 -10.51 3.53
C HIS A 36 -8.17 -9.04 3.19
N GLN A 37 -8.83 -8.12 3.91
CA GLN A 37 -8.61 -6.68 3.74
C GLN A 37 -7.15 -6.27 3.97
N THR A 38 -6.48 -6.89 4.94
CA THR A 38 -5.06 -6.65 5.23
C THR A 38 -4.13 -7.29 4.19
N THR A 39 -4.59 -8.29 3.45
CA THR A 39 -3.80 -9.00 2.43
C THR A 39 -3.92 -8.35 1.06
N ASP A 40 -5.08 -7.77 0.75
CA ASP A 40 -5.32 -7.04 -0.50
C ASP A 40 -4.42 -5.80 -0.61
N ASP A 41 -4.19 -5.04 0.47
CA ASP A 41 -3.34 -3.84 0.46
C ASP A 41 -1.85 -4.12 0.10
N PRO A 42 -1.15 -5.09 0.73
CA PRO A 42 0.20 -5.48 0.32
C PRO A 42 0.29 -6.06 -1.09
N ALA A 43 -0.71 -6.84 -1.52
CA ALA A 43 -0.74 -7.45 -2.84
C ALA A 43 -0.91 -6.39 -3.94
N GLU A 44 -1.85 -5.46 -3.76
CA GLU A 44 -2.06 -4.32 -4.65
C GLU A 44 -0.85 -3.40 -4.69
N ARG A 45 -0.25 -3.09 -3.53
CA ARG A 45 0.97 -2.30 -3.46
C ARG A 45 2.13 -2.97 -4.19
N LEU A 46 2.30 -4.28 -4.02
CA LEU A 46 3.34 -5.04 -4.72
C LEU A 46 3.10 -5.03 -6.23
N GLU A 47 1.85 -5.14 -6.67
CA GLU A 47 1.50 -5.09 -8.08
C GLU A 47 1.75 -3.71 -8.69
N ALA A 48 1.41 -2.63 -7.97
CA ALA A 48 1.73 -1.27 -8.38
C ALA A 48 3.26 -1.06 -8.53
N ILE A 49 4.06 -1.62 -7.63
CA ILE A 49 5.53 -1.60 -7.73
C ILE A 49 6.00 -2.37 -8.97
N ARG A 50 5.50 -3.59 -9.18
CA ARG A 50 5.87 -4.42 -10.35
C ARG A 50 5.57 -3.71 -11.66
N GLN A 51 4.40 -3.06 -11.77
CA GLN A 51 4.03 -2.29 -12.95
C GLN A 51 4.94 -1.08 -13.17
N ARG A 52 5.32 -0.36 -12.10
CA ARG A 52 6.26 0.76 -12.19
C ARG A 52 7.65 0.29 -12.64
N VAL A 53 8.13 -0.83 -12.11
CA VAL A 53 9.40 -1.43 -12.51
C VAL A 53 9.36 -1.88 -13.97
N ARG A 54 8.31 -2.59 -14.39
CA ARG A 54 8.12 -3.02 -15.78
C ARG A 54 8.16 -1.82 -16.74
N ARG A 55 7.42 -0.75 -16.42
CA ARG A 55 7.43 0.49 -17.20
C ARG A 55 8.83 1.12 -17.30
N SER A 56 9.61 1.07 -16.22
CA SER A 56 10.98 1.60 -16.23
C SER A 56 11.95 0.75 -17.06
N ILE A 57 11.78 -0.58 -17.06
CA ILE A 57 12.62 -1.50 -17.83
C ILE A 57 12.28 -1.41 -19.33
N ASP A 58 10.99 -1.30 -19.65
CA ASP A 58 10.51 -1.23 -21.02
C ASP A 58 10.54 0.21 -21.58
N ASP A 59 11.09 1.18 -20.83
CA ASP A 59 11.22 2.57 -21.28
C ASP A 59 12.26 2.65 -22.40
N PRO A 60 11.89 3.04 -23.64
CA PRO A 60 12.81 3.09 -24.76
C PRO A 60 13.73 4.32 -24.74
N ARG A 61 13.55 5.25 -23.80
CA ARG A 61 14.38 6.45 -23.68
C ARG A 61 15.80 6.09 -23.25
N PRO A 62 16.82 6.85 -23.71
CA PRO A 62 18.20 6.59 -23.34
C PRO A 62 18.43 6.80 -21.84
N SER A 63 19.39 6.05 -21.29
CA SER A 63 19.91 6.30 -19.95
C SER A 63 20.54 7.69 -19.89
N LEU A 64 20.21 8.45 -18.85
CA LEU A 64 20.80 9.77 -18.57
C LEU A 64 21.82 9.66 -17.44
N SER A 65 22.91 10.40 -17.55
CA SER A 65 23.81 10.68 -16.43
C SER A 65 23.15 11.64 -15.44
N ILE A 66 23.68 11.71 -14.22
CA ILE A 66 23.15 12.62 -13.20
C ILE A 66 23.26 14.09 -13.63
N ASP A 67 24.35 14.47 -14.29
CA ASP A 67 24.58 15.84 -14.78
C ASP A 67 23.54 16.24 -15.85
N GLU A 68 23.19 15.31 -16.74
CA GLU A 68 22.13 15.54 -17.75
C GLU A 68 20.74 15.66 -17.12
N VAL A 69 20.48 14.89 -16.06
CA VAL A 69 19.23 15.00 -15.29
C VAL A 69 19.14 16.35 -14.60
N ASP A 70 20.21 16.77 -13.91
CA ASP A 70 20.24 18.04 -13.19
C ASP A 70 20.03 19.22 -14.15
N ALA A 71 20.73 19.24 -15.29
CA ALA A 71 20.54 20.26 -16.30
C ALA A 71 19.10 20.31 -16.85
N ALA A 72 18.50 19.15 -17.15
CA ALA A 72 17.12 19.09 -17.62
C ALA A 72 16.11 19.57 -16.55
N LEU A 73 16.35 19.28 -15.28
CA LEU A 73 15.50 19.74 -14.18
C LEU A 73 15.62 21.26 -13.98
N ASP A 74 16.83 21.81 -14.05
CA ASP A 74 17.07 23.25 -13.97
C ASP A 74 16.31 24.00 -15.08
N GLU A 75 16.34 23.48 -16.32
CA GLU A 75 15.58 24.05 -17.44
C GLU A 75 14.07 24.04 -17.18
N ILE A 76 13.52 22.90 -16.75
CA ILE A 76 12.08 22.77 -16.41
C ILE A 76 11.69 23.74 -15.29
N MET A 77 12.54 23.89 -14.28
CA MET A 77 12.29 24.80 -13.15
C MET A 77 12.38 26.27 -13.56
N ALA A 78 13.30 26.63 -14.46
CA ALA A 78 13.41 27.98 -15.00
C ALA A 78 12.18 28.34 -15.86
N GLU A 79 11.71 27.40 -16.70
CA GLU A 79 10.48 27.56 -17.48
C GLU A 79 9.27 27.78 -16.56
N ALA A 80 9.12 26.95 -15.53
CA ALA A 80 8.02 27.06 -14.55
C ALA A 80 7.99 28.42 -13.82
N GLN A 81 9.16 29.03 -13.56
CA GLN A 81 9.27 30.35 -12.92
C GLN A 81 8.99 31.51 -13.90
N SER A 82 9.21 31.29 -15.20
CA SER A 82 8.99 32.31 -16.24
C SER A 82 7.53 32.48 -16.67
N VAL A 83 6.62 31.60 -16.24
CA VAL A 83 5.18 31.73 -16.47
C VAL A 83 4.54 32.61 -15.38
N PRO A 84 4.17 33.87 -15.66
CA PRO A 84 3.52 34.72 -14.69
C PRO A 84 2.05 34.29 -14.58
N GLY A 85 1.68 33.60 -13.49
CA GLY A 85 0.27 33.35 -13.17
C GLY A 85 -0.08 32.08 -12.41
N ARG A 86 0.84 31.13 -12.19
CA ARG A 86 0.51 29.89 -11.44
C ARG A 86 0.64 30.02 -9.92
N ALA A 87 1.39 30.99 -9.42
CA ALA A 87 1.59 31.20 -7.97
C ALA A 87 0.48 32.04 -7.28
N ALA A 88 -0.58 32.43 -8.00
CA ALA A 88 -1.65 33.26 -7.47
C ALA A 88 -3.04 32.76 -7.91
N ARG A 89 -3.43 31.56 -7.48
CA ARG A 89 -4.83 31.15 -7.29
C ARG A 89 -4.93 30.14 -6.18
#